data_AF-Q5KMI6-F1
#
_entry.id   AF-Q5KMI6-F1
#
_cell.length_a   1.000
_cell.length_b   1.000
_cell.length_c   1.000
_cell.angle_alpha   90.00
_cell.angle_beta   90.00
_cell.angle_gamma   90.00
#
_symmetry.space_group_name_H-M   'P 1'
#
loop_
_entity.id
_entity.type
_entity.pdbx_description
1 polymer ?
#
loop_
_entity_poly.entity_id
_entity_poly.type
_entity_poly.pdbx_seq_one_letter_code
_entity_poly.pdbx_strand_id
1 'polypeptide(L)'
;MSRPITFEPLPLRPRSALQLYIGAACMFTISLLSALLALSYFYCPAQITWLRPLCEDEHYKYLVPLLIPVTTWFAIANWVGWEYFRFA
;
A
#
# COMPACT_ATOMS: atom_id res chain seq x y z
N MET A 1 37.05 -1.97 -20.87
CA MET A 1 36.91 -2.49 -19.48
C MET A 1 35.97 -1.55 -18.74
N SER A 2 34.69 -1.92 -18.61
CA SER A 2 33.69 -1.12 -17.90
C SER A 2 33.90 -1.24 -16.40
N ARG A 3 33.97 -0.12 -15.68
CA ARG A 3 34.07 -0.12 -14.22
C ARG A 3 32.79 -0.74 -13.63
N PRO A 4 32.89 -1.65 -12.65
CA PRO A 4 31.71 -2.10 -11.93
C PRO A 4 31.07 -0.90 -11.24
N ILE A 5 29.77 -0.70 -11.47
CA ILE A 5 29.01 0.34 -10.80
C ILE A 5 28.72 -0.18 -9.39
N THR A 6 29.49 0.28 -8.41
CA THR A 6 29.24 -0.02 -7.00
C THR A 6 28.14 0.93 -6.52
N PHE A 7 26.90 0.44 -6.41
CA PHE A 7 25.82 1.15 -5.75
C PHE A 7 25.99 0.97 -4.24
N GLU A 8 26.65 1.92 -3.60
CA GLU A 8 26.65 2.03 -2.14
C GLU A 8 25.50 2.99 -1.78
N PRO A 9 24.41 2.51 -1.16
CA PRO A 9 23.32 3.38 -0.77
C PRO A 9 23.76 4.30 0.35
N LEU A 10 23.11 5.46 0.43
CA LEU A 10 23.37 6.41 1.49
C LEU A 10 22.97 5.79 2.85
N PRO A 11 23.78 6.00 3.91
CA PRO A 11 23.48 5.47 5.23
C PRO A 11 22.12 5.99 5.73
N LEU A 12 21.34 5.09 6.34
CA LEU A 12 19.99 5.36 6.80
C LEU A 12 19.98 6.50 7.84
N ARG A 13 19.40 7.66 7.50
CA ARG A 13 19.26 8.77 8.45
C ARG A 13 18.12 8.48 9.46
N PRO A 14 18.28 8.78 10.75
CA PRO A 14 17.26 8.48 11.76
C PRO A 14 15.93 9.23 11.53
N ARG A 15 15.95 10.43 10.94
CA ARG A 15 14.72 11.16 10.55
C ARG A 15 13.98 10.55 9.36
N SER A 16 14.68 9.83 8.46
CA SER A 16 14.03 9.18 7.30
C SER A 16 13.37 7.86 7.69
N ALA A 17 13.87 7.15 8.70
CA ALA A 17 13.29 5.89 9.15
C ALA A 17 11.86 6.06 9.71
N LEU A 18 11.64 7.05 10.58
CA LEU A 18 10.30 7.31 11.14
C LEU A 18 9.31 7.73 10.04
N GLN A 19 9.73 8.58 9.10
CA GLN A 19 8.92 8.97 7.95
C GLN A 19 8.54 7.76 7.09
N LEU A 20 9.48 6.82 6.88
CA LEU A 20 9.24 5.58 6.18
C LEU A 20 8.18 4.72 6.89
N TYR A 21 8.30 4.53 8.20
CA TYR A 21 7.33 3.75 8.97
C TYR A 21 5.93 4.39 8.97
N ILE A 22 5.84 5.72 9.10
CA ILE A 22 4.55 6.42 9.01
C ILE A 22 3.96 6.26 7.62
N GLY A 23 4.75 6.48 6.57
CA GLY A 23 4.29 6.30 5.18
C GLY A 23 3.82 4.88 4.91
N ALA A 24 4.57 3.87 5.37
CA ALA A 24 4.19 2.47 5.25
C ALA A 24 2.90 2.13 6.02
N ALA A 25 2.74 2.66 7.23
CA ALA A 25 1.52 2.47 8.02
C ALA A 25 0.31 3.10 7.32
N CYS A 26 0.42 4.33 6.80
CA CYS A 26 -0.64 4.98 6.03
C CYS A 26 -1.01 4.20 4.76
N MET A 27 -0.02 3.71 4.01
CA MET A 27 -0.29 2.93 2.80
C MET A 27 -0.90 1.57 3.12
N PHE A 28 -0.49 0.94 4.22
CA PHE A 28 -1.09 -0.29 4.70
C PHE A 28 -2.56 -0.10 5.10
N THR A 29 -2.88 0.96 5.84
CA THR A 29 -4.28 1.26 6.20
C THR A 29 -5.13 1.56 4.97
N ILE A 30 -4.62 2.33 4.01
CA ILE A 30 -5.32 2.58 2.73
C ILE A 30 -5.58 1.27 1.99
N SER A 31 -4.59 0.37 1.91
CA SER A 31 -4.74 -0.92 1.24
C SER A 31 -5.74 -1.83 1.94
N LEU A 32 -5.76 -1.84 3.27
CA LEU A 32 -6.72 -2.61 4.05
C LEU A 32 -8.14 -2.09 3.81
N LEU A 33 -8.33 -0.77 3.87
CA LEU A 33 -9.62 -0.13 3.62
C LEU A 33 -10.10 -0.36 2.18
N SER A 34 -9.21 -0.29 1.18
CA SER A 34 -9.58 -0.57 -0.22
C SER A 34 -10.00 -2.03 -0.42
N ALA A 35 -9.34 -2.97 0.26
CA ALA A 35 -9.70 -4.39 0.22
C ALA A 35 -11.06 -4.64 0.90
N LEU A 36 -11.33 -3.99 2.03
CA LEU A 36 -12.64 -4.06 2.70
C LEU A 36 -13.75 -3.47 1.83
N LEU A 37 -13.49 -2.38 1.12
CA LEU A 37 -14.42 -1.78 0.16
C LEU A 37 -14.67 -2.71 -1.06
N ALA A 38 -13.65 -3.42 -1.52
CA ALA A 38 -13.82 -4.45 -2.56
C ALA A 38 -14.68 -5.61 -2.05
N LEU A 39 -14.44 -6.07 -0.82
CA LEU A 39 -15.21 -7.14 -0.18
C LEU A 39 -16.68 -6.73 0.01
N SER A 40 -16.96 -5.47 0.38
CA SER A 40 -18.35 -5.03 0.55
C SER A 40 -19.17 -5.22 -0.73
N TYR A 41 -18.58 -5.10 -1.93
CA TYR A 41 -19.31 -5.35 -3.17
C TYR A 41 -19.88 -6.78 -3.27
N PHE A 42 -19.18 -7.77 -2.73
CA PHE A 42 -19.65 -9.16 -2.70
C PHE A 42 -20.66 -9.43 -1.58
N TYR A 43 -20.56 -8.72 -0.45
CA TYR A 43 -21.39 -8.95 0.74
C TYR A 43 -22.61 -8.02 0.87
N CYS A 44 -22.72 -6.94 0.08
CA CYS A 44 -23.91 -6.08 0.06
C CYS A 44 -25.26 -6.80 -0.18
N PRO A 45 -25.37 -7.87 -1.00
CA PRO A 45 -26.64 -8.60 -1.11
C PRO A 45 -27.06 -9.31 0.19
N ALA A 46 -26.16 -9.48 1.18
CA ALA A 46 -26.47 -10.15 2.45
C ALA A 46 -27.19 -9.25 3.48
N GLN A 47 -27.49 -7.98 3.15
CA GLN A 47 -28.26 -7.04 3.99
C GLN A 47 -27.75 -6.89 5.44
N ILE A 48 -26.44 -6.91 5.64
CA ILE A 48 -25.82 -6.73 6.96
C ILE A 48 -25.91 -5.25 7.38
N THR A 49 -26.59 -4.96 8.49
CA THR A 49 -26.90 -3.58 8.94
C THR A 49 -25.66 -2.69 9.08
N TRP A 50 -24.53 -3.24 9.54
CA TRP A 50 -23.28 -2.49 9.72
C TRP A 50 -22.53 -2.20 8.41
N LEU A 51 -22.79 -2.97 7.34
CA LEU A 51 -22.19 -2.75 6.01
C LEU A 51 -23.03 -1.82 5.13
N ARG A 52 -24.30 -1.55 5.51
CA ARG A 52 -25.23 -0.70 4.76
C ARG A 52 -24.65 0.66 4.33
N PRO A 53 -23.95 1.43 5.20
CA PRO A 53 -23.35 2.70 4.77
C PRO A 53 -22.24 2.54 3.72
N LEU A 54 -21.52 1.41 3.70
CA LEU A 54 -20.53 1.10 2.65
C LEU A 54 -21.22 0.71 1.34
N CYS A 55 -22.37 0.03 1.41
CA CYS A 55 -23.14 -0.39 0.25
C CYS A 55 -23.84 0.79 -0.45
N GLU A 56 -24.18 1.83 0.30
CA GLU A 56 -24.80 3.06 -0.20
C GLU A 56 -23.75 4.10 -0.68
N ASP A 57 -22.45 3.78 -0.59
CA ASP A 57 -21.37 4.66 -1.05
C ASP A 57 -21.23 4.65 -2.58
N GLU A 58 -21.84 5.63 -3.22
CA GLU A 58 -21.75 5.86 -4.67
C GLU A 58 -20.43 6.50 -5.12
N HIS A 59 -19.62 7.06 -4.22
CA HIS A 59 -18.46 7.89 -4.60
C HIS A 59 -17.17 7.09 -4.64
N TYR A 60 -16.87 6.33 -3.59
CA TYR A 60 -15.56 5.68 -3.46
C TYR A 60 -15.50 4.28 -4.08
N LYS A 61 -16.65 3.66 -4.41
CA LYS A 61 -16.70 2.30 -4.99
C LYS A 61 -15.93 2.17 -6.31
N TYR A 62 -15.83 3.25 -7.08
CA TYR A 62 -15.13 3.26 -8.37
C TYR A 62 -13.61 3.44 -8.23
N LEU A 63 -13.10 3.76 -7.04
CA LEU A 63 -11.66 3.89 -6.79
C LEU A 63 -10.99 2.54 -6.52
N VAL A 64 -11.74 1.48 -6.22
CA VAL A 64 -11.19 0.14 -5.93
C VAL A 64 -10.25 -0.38 -7.04
N PRO A 65 -10.61 -0.31 -8.34
CA PRO A 65 -9.73 -0.76 -9.42
C PRO A 65 -8.42 0.03 -9.53
N LEU A 66 -8.38 1.26 -8.99
CA LEU A 66 -7.18 2.10 -8.95
C LEU A 66 -6.37 1.88 -7.67
N LEU A 67 -7.05 1.79 -6.52
CA LEU A 67 -6.41 1.68 -5.20
C LEU A 67 -5.63 0.37 -5.06
N ILE A 68 -6.19 -0.76 -5.50
CA ILE A 68 -5.53 -2.07 -5.34
C ILE A 68 -4.19 -2.14 -6.10
N PRO A 69 -4.09 -1.75 -7.40
CA PRO A 69 -2.81 -1.73 -8.08
C PRO A 69 -1.81 -0.75 -7.47
N VAL A 70 -2.26 0.44 -7.03
CA VAL A 70 -1.37 1.46 -6.45
C VAL A 70 -0.78 0.98 -5.13
N THR A 71 -1.59 0.39 -4.24
CA THR A 71 -1.09 -0.11 -2.96
C THR A 71 -0.24 -1.36 -3.12
N THR A 72 -0.57 -2.21 -4.09
CA THR A 72 0.24 -3.39 -4.45
C THR A 72 1.60 -2.96 -4.98
N TRP A 73 1.64 -1.97 -5.89
CA TRP A 73 2.88 -1.40 -6.39
C TRP A 73 3.75 -0.83 -5.27
N PHE A 74 3.16 -0.08 -4.35
CA PHE A 74 3.86 0.45 -3.18
C PHE A 74 4.49 -0.66 -2.33
N ALA A 75 3.75 -1.75 -2.07
CA ALA A 75 4.27 -2.89 -1.33
C ALA A 75 5.45 -3.56 -2.04
N ILE A 76 5.35 -3.77 -3.35
CA ILE A 76 6.43 -4.35 -4.17
C ILE A 76 7.66 -3.44 -4.15
N ALA A 77 7.49 -2.13 -4.35
CA ALA A 77 8.61 -1.18 -4.34
C ALA A 77 9.35 -1.19 -2.99
N ASN A 78 8.63 -1.25 -1.86
CA ASN A 78 9.24 -1.35 -0.54
C ASN A 78 9.92 -2.70 -0.30
N TRP A 79 9.31 -3.81 -0.76
CA TRP A 79 9.91 -5.14 -0.67
C TRP A 79 11.23 -5.20 -1.45
N VAL A 80 11.22 -4.73 -2.70
CA VAL A 80 12.40 -4.70 -3.58
C VAL A 80 13.46 -3.77 -3.02
N GLY A 81 13.06 -2.60 -2.49
CA GLY A 81 13.96 -1.70 -1.79
C GLY A 81 14.62 -2.36 -0.58
N TRP A 82 13.87 -3.14 0.20
CA TRP A 82 14.44 -3.89 1.31
C TRP A 82 15.47 -4.91 0.84
N GLU A 83 15.18 -5.69 -0.20
CA GLU A 83 16.12 -6.70 -0.73
C GLU A 83 17.46 -6.08 -1.14
N TYR A 84 17.44 -4.95 -1.84
CA TYR A 84 18.66 -4.29 -2.32
C TYR A 84 19.41 -3.51 -1.24
N PHE A 85 18.71 -2.94 -0.25
CA PHE A 85 19.31 -2.05 0.75
C PHE A 85 19.48 -2.69 2.14
N ARG A 86 19.21 -4.00 2.28
CA ARG A 86 19.35 -4.71 3.57
C ARG A 86 20.80 -4.87 4.03
N PHE A 87 21.73 -5.00 3.10
CA PHE A 87 23.14 -5.35 3.36
C PHE A 87 24.12 -4.24 3.03
N ALA A 88 23.63 -3.03 2.87
CA ALA A 88 24.30 -1.96 2.19
C ALA A 88 24.45 -0.73 3.10
#